data_AF-F0QSU1-F1
#
_entry.id   AF-F0QSU1-F1
#
_cell.length_a   1.000
_cell.length_b   1.000
_cell.length_c   1.000
_cell.angle_alpha   90.00
_cell.angle_beta   90.00
_cell.angle_gamma   90.00
#
_symmetry.space_group_name_H-M   'P 1'
#
loop_
_entity.id
_entity.type
_entity.pdbx_description
1 polymer ?
#
loop_
_entity_poly.entity_id
_entity_poly.type
_entity_poly.pdbx_seq_one_letter_code
_entity_poly.pdbx_strand_id
1 'polypeptide(L)'
;MTVRMIDITSKEPVYREAIATGFLRVDEDTMSDLMKVGISGLGNAAAIAKVTAINATKTAWKYIPLLHPVPITYIETRVHYEKNGIRMAVLARTRAQTGVEMDALFGLFTGLLAAWNTIKGCSRTCTPEWVTNFMGKQVQTCGSSRVDGMFDIRVVSKVKSEEGVNLSLSDFEDNTGGEPVVTMFDVTTEPTYYGEASAKGFIRLRDSTVELIRQGRVEKGDVITVAKAASIMATKKAWEILPLVHLNYITYVNADVKVVEDGAEVSVDTRNVSNTGSAMEAVFAVGVGLLTIWDMIKKYEKDENGQYPYTMIKEIKVLKALKTPAV
;
A
#
# COMPACT_ATOMS: atom_id res chain seq x y z
N MET A 1 16.00 -23.77 -0.36
CA MET A 1 16.15 -22.79 -1.48
C MET A 1 16.92 -21.59 -0.98
N THR A 2 17.83 -21.04 -1.78
CA THR A 2 18.59 -19.84 -1.41
C THR A 2 17.80 -18.59 -1.83
N VAL A 3 17.69 -17.61 -0.92
CA VAL A 3 17.13 -16.28 -1.23
C VAL A 3 18.24 -15.42 -1.81
N ARG A 4 18.00 -14.79 -2.97
CA ARG A 4 19.02 -13.95 -3.61
C ARG A 4 18.44 -12.77 -4.38
N MET A 5 19.18 -11.67 -4.37
CA MET A 5 18.96 -10.57 -5.31
C MET A 5 19.52 -10.97 -6.69
N ILE A 6 18.80 -10.64 -7.76
CA ILE A 6 19.22 -10.96 -9.12
C ILE A 6 20.33 -9.99 -9.53
N ASP A 7 21.50 -10.49 -9.91
CA ASP A 7 22.58 -9.66 -10.43
C ASP A 7 22.16 -9.00 -11.77
N ILE A 8 22.28 -7.69 -11.83
CA ILE A 8 21.96 -6.87 -13.01
C ILE A 8 23.19 -6.17 -13.60
N THR A 9 24.40 -6.46 -13.10
CA THR A 9 25.65 -5.78 -13.47
C THR A 9 25.92 -5.80 -14.97
N SER A 10 25.60 -6.90 -15.66
CA SER A 10 25.81 -7.08 -17.10
C SER A 10 24.77 -6.38 -17.99
N LYS A 11 23.73 -5.77 -17.41
CA LYS A 11 22.66 -5.13 -18.19
C LYS A 11 23.03 -3.68 -18.47
N GLU A 12 22.75 -3.20 -19.67
CA GLU A 12 22.94 -1.77 -19.97
C GLU A 12 21.83 -0.90 -19.32
N PRO A 13 22.18 0.28 -18.78
CA PRO A 13 21.20 1.27 -18.35
C PRO A 13 20.43 1.87 -19.54
N VAL A 14 19.11 1.75 -19.50
CA VAL A 14 18.20 2.25 -20.53
C VAL A 14 17.09 3.10 -19.91
N TYR A 15 16.38 3.88 -20.72
CA TYR A 15 15.23 4.66 -20.25
C TYR A 15 14.09 3.73 -19.86
N ARG A 16 13.49 4.02 -18.71
CA ARG A 16 12.42 3.22 -18.13
C ARG A 16 11.36 4.11 -17.54
N GLU A 17 10.13 3.83 -17.90
CA GLU A 17 8.96 4.53 -17.40
C GLU A 17 7.90 3.52 -16.98
N ALA A 18 7.16 3.84 -15.93
CA ALA A 18 6.01 3.05 -15.51
C ALA A 18 4.91 3.96 -14.96
N ILE A 19 3.68 3.68 -15.36
CA ILE A 19 2.47 4.25 -14.77
C ILE A 19 1.79 3.16 -13.95
N ALA A 20 1.55 3.44 -12.68
CA ALA A 20 0.70 2.64 -11.81
C ALA A 20 -0.60 3.40 -11.51
N THR A 21 -1.72 2.68 -11.44
CA THR A 21 -3.03 3.22 -11.04
C THR A 21 -3.67 2.38 -9.96
N GLY A 22 -4.48 2.99 -9.12
CA GLY A 22 -5.26 2.29 -8.09
C GLY A 22 -6.42 3.14 -7.58
N PHE A 23 -7.26 2.54 -6.76
CA PHE A 23 -8.49 3.16 -6.27
C PHE A 23 -8.65 2.94 -4.77
N LEU A 24 -8.95 3.99 -4.01
CA LEU A 24 -9.39 3.90 -2.61
C LEU A 24 -10.91 4.05 -2.60
N ARG A 25 -11.63 3.00 -2.22
CA ARG A 25 -13.09 3.05 -2.13
C ARG A 25 -13.52 3.70 -0.82
N VAL A 26 -14.38 4.69 -0.95
CA VAL A 26 -14.89 5.51 0.13
C VAL A 26 -16.40 5.66 -0.07
N ASP A 27 -17.16 5.76 1.02
CA ASP A 27 -18.60 5.97 0.93
C ASP A 27 -18.93 7.30 0.23
N GLU A 28 -20.12 7.34 -0.38
CA GLU A 28 -20.53 8.49 -1.20
C GLU A 28 -20.70 9.77 -0.38
N ASP A 29 -21.08 9.68 0.90
CA ASP A 29 -21.28 10.86 1.75
C ASP A 29 -19.94 11.55 2.03
N THR A 30 -18.92 10.79 2.41
CA THR A 30 -17.56 11.32 2.59
C THR A 30 -17.00 11.92 1.31
N MET A 31 -17.22 11.26 0.17
CA MET A 31 -16.73 11.77 -1.10
C MET A 31 -17.46 13.05 -1.53
N SER A 32 -18.77 13.13 -1.29
CA SER A 32 -19.58 14.34 -1.52
C SER A 32 -19.03 15.52 -0.70
N ASP A 33 -18.69 15.31 0.57
CA ASP A 33 -18.09 16.33 1.42
C ASP A 33 -16.69 16.72 0.93
N LEU A 34 -15.85 15.73 0.61
CA LEU A 34 -14.49 15.95 0.14
C LEU A 34 -14.45 16.69 -1.21
N MET A 35 -15.38 16.41 -2.13
CA MET A 35 -15.50 17.11 -3.42
C MET A 35 -15.96 18.56 -3.26
N LYS A 36 -16.80 18.87 -2.26
CA LYS A 36 -17.28 20.23 -2.00
C LYS A 36 -16.23 21.11 -1.33
N VAL A 37 -15.53 20.56 -0.34
CA VAL A 37 -14.67 21.34 0.58
C VAL A 37 -13.18 21.17 0.25
N GLY A 38 -12.78 20.06 -0.38
CA GLY A 38 -11.39 19.73 -0.69
C GLY A 38 -10.56 19.29 0.54
N ILE A 39 -11.14 19.35 1.74
CA ILE A 39 -10.50 19.04 3.03
C ILE A 39 -11.41 18.08 3.78
N SER A 40 -10.83 17.05 4.39
CA SER A 40 -11.57 16.07 5.19
C SER A 40 -10.66 15.49 6.27
N GLY A 41 -11.16 15.41 7.50
CA GLY A 41 -10.44 14.82 8.62
C GLY A 41 -9.16 15.58 8.95
N LEU A 42 -8.01 14.99 8.64
CA LEU A 42 -6.69 15.52 9.00
C LEU A 42 -6.15 16.57 8.00
N GLY A 43 -6.81 16.80 6.87
CA GLY A 43 -6.37 17.81 5.90
C GLY A 43 -6.78 17.54 4.45
N ASN A 44 -5.99 18.09 3.53
CA ASN A 44 -6.16 17.88 2.09
C ASN A 44 -5.63 16.49 1.69
N ALA A 45 -6.54 15.52 1.56
CA ALA A 45 -6.22 14.13 1.27
C ALA A 45 -5.44 13.96 -0.04
N ALA A 46 -5.77 14.73 -1.09
CA ALA A 46 -5.07 14.66 -2.36
C ALA A 46 -3.63 15.21 -2.27
N ALA A 47 -3.42 16.37 -1.64
CA ALA A 47 -2.09 16.94 -1.49
C ALA A 47 -1.17 16.02 -0.68
N ILE A 48 -1.69 15.46 0.42
CA ILE A 48 -0.95 14.53 1.28
C ILE A 48 -0.65 13.22 0.54
N ALA A 49 -1.60 12.69 -0.24
CA ALA A 49 -1.39 11.51 -1.07
C ALA A 49 -0.29 11.75 -2.13
N LYS A 50 -0.34 12.88 -2.84
CA LYS A 50 0.64 13.26 -3.88
C LYS A 50 2.05 13.34 -3.30
N VAL A 51 2.24 14.07 -2.21
CA VAL A 51 3.56 14.22 -1.56
C VAL A 51 4.06 12.90 -0.99
N THR A 52 3.18 12.11 -0.35
CA THR A 52 3.53 10.80 0.19
C THR A 52 3.98 9.85 -0.91
N ALA A 53 3.24 9.77 -2.01
CA ALA A 53 3.58 8.91 -3.14
C ALA A 53 4.94 9.28 -3.75
N ILE A 54 5.22 10.58 -3.95
CA ILE A 54 6.51 11.04 -4.47
C ILE A 54 7.65 10.60 -3.53
N ASN A 55 7.50 10.80 -2.22
CA ASN A 55 8.52 10.42 -1.25
C ASN A 55 8.71 8.90 -1.14
N ALA A 56 7.62 8.15 -1.19
CA ALA A 56 7.64 6.71 -1.11
C ALA A 56 8.22 6.04 -2.36
N THR A 57 7.87 6.51 -3.55
CA THR A 57 8.45 6.01 -4.81
C THR A 57 9.98 6.06 -4.78
N LYS A 58 10.60 7.11 -4.23
CA LYS A 58 12.07 7.23 -4.09
C LYS A 58 12.71 6.21 -3.13
N THR A 59 11.93 5.59 -2.26
CA THR A 59 12.42 4.78 -1.14
C THR A 59 11.84 3.36 -1.10
N ALA A 60 11.17 2.91 -2.16
CA ALA A 60 10.52 1.59 -2.22
C ALA A 60 11.44 0.42 -1.83
N TRP A 61 12.70 0.46 -2.27
CA TRP A 61 13.72 -0.55 -1.94
C TRP A 61 14.03 -0.69 -0.44
N LYS A 62 13.68 0.29 0.40
CA LYS A 62 13.82 0.20 1.87
C LYS A 62 12.75 -0.68 2.52
N TYR A 63 11.64 -0.93 1.81
CA TYR A 63 10.47 -1.63 2.31
C TYR A 63 10.21 -2.96 1.58
N ILE A 64 10.52 -3.03 0.28
CA ILE A 64 10.40 -4.26 -0.52
C ILE A 64 11.77 -4.96 -0.57
N PRO A 65 11.95 -6.11 0.12
CA PRO A 65 13.22 -6.82 0.10
C PRO A 65 13.61 -7.27 -1.31
N LEU A 66 14.90 -7.28 -1.62
CA LEU A 66 15.47 -7.70 -2.91
C LEU A 66 15.14 -6.79 -4.11
N LEU A 67 14.34 -5.74 -3.91
CA LEU A 67 14.22 -4.66 -4.87
C LEU A 67 15.54 -3.88 -4.91
N HIS A 68 16.01 -3.57 -6.11
CA HIS A 68 17.24 -2.80 -6.26
C HIS A 68 16.94 -1.32 -6.02
N PRO A 69 17.87 -0.56 -5.40
CA PRO A 69 17.79 0.88 -5.42
C PRO A 69 17.97 1.40 -6.86
N VAL A 70 17.11 2.31 -7.29
CA VAL A 70 17.12 2.89 -8.63
C VAL A 70 17.17 4.43 -8.53
N PRO A 71 18.01 5.13 -9.31
CA PRO A 71 18.07 6.59 -9.30
C PRO A 71 16.87 7.17 -10.08
N ILE A 72 15.73 7.31 -9.41
CA ILE A 72 14.53 7.88 -10.02
C ILE A 72 14.77 9.37 -10.34
N THR A 73 14.49 9.76 -11.58
CA THR A 73 14.78 11.10 -12.09
C THR A 73 13.53 11.99 -12.17
N TYR A 74 12.35 11.39 -12.33
CA TYR A 74 11.08 12.11 -12.41
C TYR A 74 9.94 11.28 -11.83
N ILE A 75 9.06 11.93 -11.09
CA ILE A 75 7.83 11.36 -10.56
C ILE A 75 6.71 12.38 -10.77
N GLU A 76 5.60 11.94 -11.36
CA GLU A 76 4.35 12.72 -11.44
C GLU A 76 3.24 11.92 -10.79
N THR A 77 2.38 12.61 -10.04
CA THR A 77 1.24 12.00 -9.38
C THR A 77 -0.02 12.78 -9.70
N ARG A 78 -1.11 12.08 -9.95
CA ARG A 78 -2.44 12.67 -10.14
C ARG A 78 -3.45 11.98 -9.27
N VAL A 79 -4.38 12.76 -8.73
CA VAL A 79 -5.47 12.27 -7.91
C VAL A 79 -6.78 12.73 -8.53
N HIS A 80 -7.75 11.83 -8.61
CA HIS A 80 -9.08 12.12 -9.11
C HIS A 80 -10.11 11.66 -8.08
N TYR A 81 -10.99 12.56 -7.66
CA TYR A 81 -12.14 12.22 -6.83
C TYR A 81 -13.27 11.69 -7.71
N GLU A 82 -13.78 10.50 -7.36
CA GLU A 82 -14.95 9.85 -7.94
C GLU A 82 -16.05 9.74 -6.88
N LYS A 83 -17.31 9.57 -7.31
CA LYS A 83 -18.46 9.50 -6.40
C LYS A 83 -18.28 8.48 -5.26
N ASN A 84 -17.58 7.38 -5.54
CA ASN A 84 -17.40 6.24 -4.65
C ASN A 84 -15.93 6.05 -4.20
N GLY A 85 -15.07 7.06 -4.36
CA GLY A 85 -13.70 6.97 -3.87
C GLY A 85 -12.69 7.90 -4.53
N ILE A 86 -11.42 7.59 -4.29
CA ILE A 86 -10.27 8.36 -4.76
C ILE A 86 -9.46 7.49 -5.70
N ARG A 87 -9.37 7.86 -6.98
CA ARG A 87 -8.44 7.25 -7.93
C ARG A 87 -7.12 7.99 -7.90
N MET A 88 -6.02 7.25 -8.00
CA MET A 88 -4.68 7.83 -8.08
C MET A 88 -3.88 7.18 -9.20
N ALA A 89 -3.02 7.97 -9.83
CA ALA A 89 -1.99 7.52 -10.75
C ALA A 89 -0.61 8.04 -10.33
N VAL A 90 0.41 7.21 -10.55
CA VAL A 90 1.83 7.53 -10.31
C VAL A 90 2.63 7.15 -11.54
N LEU A 91 3.28 8.13 -12.15
CA LEU A 91 4.28 7.95 -13.20
C LEU A 91 5.67 8.06 -12.57
N ALA A 92 6.54 7.09 -12.82
CA ALA A 92 7.96 7.14 -12.44
C ALA A 92 8.85 6.97 -13.67
N ARG A 93 9.94 7.73 -13.74
CA ARG A 93 10.96 7.65 -14.81
C ARG A 93 12.37 7.52 -14.24
N THR A 94 13.21 6.80 -14.97
CA THR A 94 14.65 6.67 -14.68
C THR A 94 15.43 6.28 -15.94
N ARG A 95 16.76 6.31 -15.85
CA ARG A 95 17.66 5.54 -16.71
C ARG A 95 18.44 4.55 -15.86
N ALA A 96 18.12 3.25 -15.98
CA ALA A 96 18.66 2.23 -15.09
C ALA A 96 18.69 0.82 -15.71
N GLN A 97 19.41 -0.10 -15.05
CA GLN A 97 19.55 -1.50 -15.45
C GLN A 97 18.29 -2.34 -15.17
N THR A 98 17.39 -1.86 -14.30
CA THR A 98 16.17 -2.56 -13.87
C THR A 98 14.95 -1.63 -13.89
N GLY A 99 13.76 -2.23 -13.97
CA GLY A 99 12.45 -1.56 -14.04
C GLY A 99 12.11 -0.70 -12.82
N VAL A 100 11.21 0.27 -13.02
CA VAL A 100 10.68 1.19 -11.98
C VAL A 100 9.22 0.91 -11.63
N GLU A 101 8.70 -0.23 -12.05
CA GLU A 101 7.28 -0.57 -11.89
C GLU A 101 6.93 -0.75 -10.41
N MET A 102 7.83 -1.36 -9.64
CA MET A 102 7.65 -1.59 -8.21
C MET A 102 7.69 -0.27 -7.43
N ASP A 103 8.53 0.68 -7.84
CA ASP A 103 8.64 2.00 -7.22
C ASP A 103 7.39 2.84 -7.45
N ALA A 104 6.82 2.80 -8.67
CA ALA A 104 5.54 3.43 -8.99
C ALA A 104 4.38 2.79 -8.20
N LEU A 105 4.32 1.45 -8.15
CA LEU A 105 3.31 0.72 -7.37
C LEU A 105 3.40 1.03 -5.86
N PHE A 106 4.61 1.09 -5.30
CA PHE A 106 4.81 1.41 -3.90
C PHE A 106 4.39 2.84 -3.56
N GLY A 107 4.73 3.82 -4.41
CA GLY A 107 4.26 5.21 -4.26
C GLY A 107 2.75 5.32 -4.37
N LEU A 108 2.13 4.65 -5.33
CA LEU A 108 0.68 4.60 -5.48
C LEU A 108 0.01 4.05 -4.21
N PHE A 109 0.45 2.88 -3.76
CA PHE A 109 -0.09 2.21 -2.58
C PHE A 109 0.02 3.10 -1.33
N THR A 110 1.19 3.68 -1.08
CA THR A 110 1.42 4.56 0.08
C THR A 110 0.67 5.88 -0.03
N GLY A 111 0.52 6.44 -1.23
CA GLY A 111 -0.31 7.63 -1.49
C GLY A 111 -1.78 7.39 -1.17
N LEU A 112 -2.36 6.28 -1.67
CA LEU A 112 -3.73 5.88 -1.34
C LEU A 112 -3.90 5.60 0.17
N LEU A 113 -2.90 4.98 0.79
CA LEU A 113 -2.92 4.72 2.24
C LEU A 113 -2.84 6.02 3.06
N ALA A 114 -2.11 7.03 2.58
CA ALA A 114 -2.06 8.35 3.20
C ALA A 114 -3.38 9.11 3.03
N ALA A 115 -4.03 9.00 1.86
CA ALA A 115 -5.39 9.51 1.66
C ALA A 115 -6.36 8.86 2.65
N TRP A 116 -6.32 7.53 2.79
CA TRP A 116 -7.11 6.79 3.77
C TRP A 116 -6.85 7.31 5.19
N ASN A 117 -5.58 7.42 5.60
CA ASN A 117 -5.24 7.93 6.92
C ASN A 117 -5.77 9.34 7.19
N THR A 118 -5.85 10.16 6.15
CA THR A 118 -6.35 11.54 6.23
C THR A 118 -7.86 11.57 6.47
N ILE A 119 -8.63 10.73 5.77
CA ILE A 119 -10.10 10.75 5.77
C ILE A 119 -10.75 9.80 6.77
N LYS A 120 -10.04 8.80 7.31
CA LYS A 120 -10.62 7.83 8.28
C LYS A 120 -11.13 8.49 9.57
N GLY A 121 -10.70 9.71 9.88
CA GLY A 121 -11.12 10.42 11.09
C GLY A 121 -12.54 11.00 11.02
N CYS A 122 -13.17 11.01 9.83
CA CYS A 122 -14.38 11.79 9.57
C CYS A 122 -15.67 11.21 10.15
N SER A 123 -15.68 9.94 10.57
CA SER A 123 -16.70 9.45 11.50
C SER A 123 -16.16 8.35 12.42
N ARG A 124 -16.44 8.48 13.71
CA ARG A 124 -16.24 7.41 14.71
C ARG A 124 -17.57 6.68 14.89
N THR A 125 -17.84 5.72 14.02
CA THR A 125 -19.00 4.84 14.13
C THR A 125 -18.54 3.52 14.75
N CYS A 126 -19.16 3.12 15.87
CA CYS A 126 -18.90 1.82 16.46
C CYS A 126 -19.88 0.79 15.88
N THR A 127 -19.39 -0.42 15.60
CA THR A 127 -20.25 -1.53 15.23
C THR A 127 -21.20 -1.85 16.39
N PRO A 128 -22.48 -2.19 16.11
CA PRO A 128 -23.39 -2.64 17.16
C PRO A 128 -22.93 -3.97 17.78
N GLU A 129 -22.21 -4.77 16.99
CA GLU A 129 -21.66 -6.08 17.38
C GLU A 129 -20.49 -5.94 18.36
N TRP A 130 -20.56 -6.71 19.45
CA TRP A 130 -19.48 -6.90 20.42
C TRP A 130 -18.60 -8.07 20.02
N VAL A 131 -17.29 -7.88 20.11
CA VAL A 131 -16.28 -8.91 19.83
C VAL A 131 -15.35 -9.08 21.02
N THR A 132 -14.84 -10.30 21.20
CA THR A 132 -13.86 -10.60 22.25
C THR A 132 -12.46 -10.21 21.77
N ASN A 133 -11.78 -9.33 22.51
CA ASN A 133 -10.38 -8.97 22.22
C ASN A 133 -9.40 -10.08 22.68
N PHE A 134 -8.11 -9.93 22.37
CA PHE A 134 -7.07 -10.88 22.78
C PHE A 134 -6.92 -11.10 24.31
N MET A 135 -7.49 -10.21 25.13
CA MET A 135 -7.51 -10.31 26.60
C MET A 135 -8.78 -10.98 27.14
N GLY A 136 -9.69 -11.45 26.27
CA GLY A 136 -10.97 -12.01 26.68
C GLY A 136 -12.05 -10.99 27.06
N LYS A 137 -11.82 -9.68 26.84
CA LYS A 137 -12.79 -8.63 27.14
C LYS A 137 -13.71 -8.36 25.94
N GLN A 138 -14.97 -8.09 26.22
CA GLN A 138 -15.94 -7.63 25.21
C GLN A 138 -15.63 -6.17 24.84
N VAL A 139 -15.45 -5.91 23.55
CA VAL A 139 -15.23 -4.57 22.99
C VAL A 139 -16.02 -4.41 21.69
N GLN A 140 -16.38 -3.18 21.33
CA GLN A 140 -16.94 -2.87 20.01
C GLN A 140 -15.84 -2.42 19.06
N THR A 141 -16.00 -2.69 17.77
CA THR A 141 -15.11 -2.17 16.74
C THR A 141 -15.52 -0.75 16.43
N CYS A 142 -14.73 0.22 16.88
CA CYS A 142 -14.95 1.63 16.58
C CYS A 142 -13.95 2.06 15.51
N GLY A 143 -14.45 2.29 14.29
CA GLY A 143 -13.62 2.57 13.12
C GLY A 143 -14.38 3.35 12.06
N SER A 144 -13.66 3.83 11.05
CA SER A 144 -14.27 4.58 9.95
C SER A 144 -15.13 3.64 9.10
N SER A 145 -16.45 3.64 9.30
CA SER A 145 -17.41 2.94 8.43
C SER A 145 -17.55 3.57 7.04
N ARG A 146 -16.49 4.24 6.57
CA ARG A 146 -16.49 5.21 5.48
C ARG A 146 -15.42 4.93 4.42
N VAL A 147 -14.48 4.03 4.70
CA VAL A 147 -13.45 3.61 3.75
C VAL A 147 -13.42 2.09 3.69
N ASP A 148 -13.75 1.53 2.52
CA ASP A 148 -13.87 0.09 2.33
C ASP A 148 -12.52 -0.59 2.10
N GLY A 149 -11.55 0.14 1.57
CA GLY A 149 -10.21 -0.37 1.26
C GLY A 149 -9.64 0.13 -0.05
N MET A 150 -8.48 -0.41 -0.43
CA MET A 150 -7.81 -0.10 -1.69
C MET A 150 -8.00 -1.23 -2.70
N PHE A 151 -8.23 -0.89 -3.96
CA PHE A 151 -8.63 -1.78 -5.04
C PHE A 151 -7.90 -1.44 -6.34
N ASP A 152 -7.86 -2.43 -7.24
CA ASP A 152 -7.36 -2.28 -8.60
C ASP A 152 -5.97 -1.64 -8.73
N ILE A 153 -5.09 -1.91 -7.76
CA ILE A 153 -3.70 -1.43 -7.76
C ILE A 153 -2.91 -2.24 -8.80
N ARG A 154 -2.50 -1.58 -9.88
CA ARG A 154 -1.81 -2.23 -11.00
C ARG A 154 -0.89 -1.30 -11.79
N VAL A 155 -0.01 -1.88 -12.60
CA VAL A 155 0.75 -1.18 -13.63
C VAL A 155 -0.09 -1.11 -14.90
N VAL A 156 -0.35 0.09 -15.43
CA VAL A 156 -1.16 0.27 -16.65
C VAL A 156 -0.33 0.44 -17.90
N SER A 157 0.88 1.00 -17.77
CA SER A 157 1.80 1.16 -18.88
C SER A 157 3.22 1.14 -18.35
N LYS A 158 4.11 0.50 -19.10
CA LYS A 158 5.53 0.43 -18.78
C LYS A 158 6.33 0.47 -20.08
N VAL A 159 7.36 1.27 -20.11
CA VAL A 159 8.23 1.39 -21.28
C VAL A 159 9.67 1.12 -20.89
N LYS A 160 10.39 0.39 -21.75
CA LYS A 160 11.85 0.21 -21.71
C LYS A 160 12.36 0.54 -23.11
N SER A 161 13.23 1.54 -23.24
CA SER A 161 13.70 2.04 -24.53
C SER A 161 15.14 2.53 -24.45
N GLU A 162 15.88 2.40 -25.55
CA GLU A 162 17.22 3.00 -25.70
C GLU A 162 17.14 4.53 -25.80
N GLU A 163 16.07 5.04 -26.40
CA GLU A 163 15.74 6.46 -26.46
C GLU A 163 14.76 6.85 -25.34
N GLY A 164 14.75 8.13 -24.96
CA GLY A 164 13.77 8.66 -24.02
C GLY A 164 12.36 8.53 -24.58
N VAL A 165 11.44 7.99 -23.79
CA VAL A 165 10.01 7.97 -24.11
C VAL A 165 9.32 8.98 -23.19
N ASN A 166 8.08 9.37 -23.49
CA ASN A 166 7.32 10.29 -22.65
C ASN A 166 5.94 9.70 -22.38
N LEU A 167 5.86 8.70 -21.50
CA LEU A 167 4.58 8.32 -20.92
C LEU A 167 3.99 9.55 -20.22
N SER A 168 2.70 9.78 -20.42
CA SER A 168 2.00 10.93 -19.88
C SER A 168 0.81 10.45 -19.06
N LEU A 169 0.46 11.23 -18.04
CA LEU A 169 -0.79 11.06 -17.31
C LEU A 169 -1.92 11.90 -17.93
N SER A 170 -1.79 12.36 -19.19
CA SER A 170 -2.77 13.22 -19.87
C SER A 170 -4.20 12.67 -19.84
N ASP A 171 -4.34 11.35 -19.93
CA ASP A 171 -5.65 10.67 -19.91
C ASP A 171 -6.21 10.53 -18.49
N PHE A 172 -5.46 10.97 -17.48
CA PHE A 172 -5.85 10.98 -16.08
C PHE A 172 -6.15 12.41 -15.63
N GLU A 173 -7.41 12.70 -15.38
CA GLU A 173 -7.86 14.02 -14.90
C GLU A 173 -7.53 14.21 -13.42
N ASP A 174 -6.99 15.37 -13.05
CA ASP A 174 -6.82 15.77 -11.66
C ASP A 174 -7.83 16.86 -11.31
N ASN A 175 -8.86 16.51 -10.52
CA ASN A 175 -9.95 17.42 -10.13
C ASN A 175 -9.85 17.85 -8.66
N THR A 176 -8.67 17.68 -8.04
CA THR A 176 -8.52 17.85 -6.60
C THR A 176 -8.18 19.30 -6.25
N GLY A 177 -9.19 20.02 -5.74
CA GLY A 177 -9.05 21.37 -5.16
C GLY A 177 -8.92 21.35 -3.63
N GLY A 178 -8.96 22.53 -3.01
CA GLY A 178 -8.92 22.72 -1.55
C GLY A 178 -7.63 23.38 -1.05
N GLU A 179 -7.71 24.03 0.11
CA GLU A 179 -6.53 24.69 0.70
C GLU A 179 -5.46 23.66 1.13
N PRO A 180 -4.17 24.03 1.14
CA PRO A 180 -3.07 23.14 1.52
C PRO A 180 -2.96 22.99 3.05
N VAL A 181 -4.02 22.49 3.68
CA VAL A 181 -4.07 22.24 5.13
C VAL A 181 -3.63 20.82 5.43
N VAL A 182 -2.69 20.66 6.37
CA VAL A 182 -2.19 19.37 6.84
C VAL A 182 -2.04 19.44 8.36
N THR A 183 -2.66 18.50 9.08
CA THR A 183 -2.59 18.42 10.54
C THR A 183 -2.36 16.98 10.99
N MET A 184 -1.59 16.80 12.06
CA MET A 184 -1.49 15.53 12.78
C MET A 184 -2.28 15.68 14.07
N PHE A 185 -3.13 14.70 14.37
CA PHE A 185 -3.97 14.75 15.58
C PHE A 185 -3.10 14.63 16.84
N ASP A 186 -3.29 15.52 17.82
CA ASP A 186 -2.58 15.45 19.10
C ASP A 186 -3.19 14.35 19.99
N VAL A 187 -2.38 13.35 20.34
CA VAL A 187 -2.78 12.19 21.15
C VAL A 187 -2.31 12.28 22.60
N THR A 188 -1.78 13.43 23.02
CA THR A 188 -1.20 13.63 24.37
C THR A 188 -2.19 13.31 25.49
N THR A 189 -3.47 13.64 25.30
CA THR A 189 -4.54 13.39 26.29
C THR A 189 -5.32 12.09 26.05
N GLU A 190 -5.07 11.39 24.94
CA GLU A 190 -5.71 10.09 24.69
C GLU A 190 -5.10 9.05 25.63
N PRO A 191 -5.89 8.13 26.21
CA PRO A 191 -5.35 7.10 27.09
C PRO A 191 -4.43 6.15 26.31
N THR A 192 -3.52 5.49 27.01
CA THR A 192 -2.77 4.37 26.43
C THR A 192 -3.76 3.23 26.15
N TYR A 193 -3.71 2.65 24.95
CA TYR A 193 -4.53 1.52 24.54
C TYR A 193 -3.68 0.28 24.30
N TYR A 194 -4.23 -0.88 24.65
CA TYR A 194 -3.93 -2.14 23.97
C TYR A 194 -4.69 -2.15 22.64
N GLY A 195 -3.99 -1.82 21.56
CA GLY A 195 -4.53 -1.86 20.21
C GLY A 195 -4.37 -3.24 19.59
N GLU A 196 -5.38 -3.65 18.82
CA GLU A 196 -5.37 -4.90 18.05
C GLU A 196 -5.94 -4.59 16.66
N ALA A 197 -5.21 -4.95 15.60
CA ALA A 197 -5.73 -4.78 14.25
C ALA A 197 -5.34 -5.94 13.33
N SER A 198 -6.26 -6.28 12.44
CA SER A 198 -6.06 -7.30 11.40
C SER A 198 -6.39 -6.69 10.05
N ALA A 199 -5.55 -6.92 9.05
CA ALA A 199 -5.77 -6.54 7.67
C ALA A 199 -5.56 -7.74 6.74
N LYS A 200 -6.21 -7.73 5.57
CA LYS A 200 -5.99 -8.71 4.51
C LYS A 200 -5.89 -8.05 3.16
N GLY A 201 -5.26 -8.72 2.20
CA GLY A 201 -5.33 -8.35 0.82
C GLY A 201 -4.97 -9.50 -0.12
N PHE A 202 -5.27 -9.31 -1.39
CA PHE A 202 -5.15 -10.35 -2.41
C PHE A 202 -4.47 -9.81 -3.66
N ILE A 203 -3.49 -10.56 -4.19
CA ILE A 203 -2.87 -10.32 -5.48
C ILE A 203 -3.24 -11.45 -6.44
N ARG A 204 -3.82 -11.09 -7.59
CA ARG A 204 -4.10 -12.01 -8.69
C ARG A 204 -2.82 -12.27 -9.48
N LEU A 205 -2.56 -13.54 -9.77
CA LEU A 205 -1.39 -14.01 -10.51
C LEU A 205 -1.84 -14.93 -11.65
N ARG A 206 -0.93 -15.27 -12.58
CA ARG A 206 -1.16 -16.36 -13.54
C ARG A 206 -1.11 -17.72 -12.83
N ASP A 207 -1.91 -18.68 -13.30
CA ASP A 207 -1.92 -20.06 -12.79
C ASP A 207 -0.53 -20.71 -12.81
N SER A 208 0.24 -20.45 -13.88
CA SER A 208 1.62 -20.93 -14.02
C SER A 208 2.56 -20.34 -12.95
N THR A 209 2.35 -19.09 -12.56
CA THR A 209 3.10 -18.43 -11.49
C THR A 209 2.69 -18.97 -10.12
N VAL A 210 1.40 -19.21 -9.88
CA VAL A 210 0.90 -19.86 -8.66
C VAL A 210 1.56 -21.22 -8.47
N GLU A 211 1.61 -22.05 -9.51
CA GLU A 211 2.25 -23.36 -9.46
C GLU A 211 3.77 -23.25 -9.22
N LEU A 212 4.42 -22.26 -9.84
CA LEU A 212 5.83 -21.99 -9.63
C LEU A 212 6.14 -21.65 -8.16
N ILE A 213 5.26 -20.86 -7.51
CA ILE A 213 5.39 -20.53 -6.08
C ILE A 213 5.21 -21.79 -5.23
N ARG A 214 4.17 -22.61 -5.47
CA ARG A 214 3.89 -23.83 -4.71
C ARG A 214 5.05 -24.83 -4.75
N GLN A 215 5.72 -24.93 -5.89
CA GLN A 215 6.87 -25.80 -6.09
C GLN A 215 8.19 -25.16 -5.62
N GLY A 216 8.17 -23.90 -5.17
CA GLY A 216 9.32 -23.12 -4.75
C GLY A 216 10.35 -22.87 -5.87
N ARG A 217 9.94 -22.88 -7.13
CA ARG A 217 10.86 -22.75 -8.29
C ARG A 217 11.12 -21.30 -8.71
N VAL A 218 10.77 -20.33 -7.86
CA VAL A 218 10.98 -18.90 -8.11
C VAL A 218 12.47 -18.56 -7.95
N GLU A 219 13.05 -17.91 -8.97
CA GLU A 219 14.49 -17.66 -9.09
C GLU A 219 15.08 -16.81 -7.94
N LYS A 220 14.27 -15.90 -7.38
CA LYS A 220 14.65 -15.03 -6.26
C LYS A 220 14.63 -15.73 -4.90
N GLY A 221 14.02 -16.92 -4.81
CA GLY A 221 13.88 -17.71 -3.59
C GLY A 221 12.43 -17.89 -3.13
N ASP A 222 12.27 -18.25 -1.87
CA ASP A 222 10.97 -18.53 -1.25
C ASP A 222 10.12 -17.26 -1.11
N VAL A 223 9.09 -17.16 -1.94
CA VAL A 223 8.17 -16.02 -2.00
C VAL A 223 7.40 -15.84 -0.69
N ILE A 224 6.93 -16.93 -0.08
CA ILE A 224 6.11 -16.90 1.14
C ILE A 224 6.96 -16.35 2.29
N THR A 225 8.14 -16.92 2.49
CA THR A 225 9.04 -16.51 3.58
C THR A 225 9.48 -15.04 3.43
N VAL A 226 9.86 -14.63 2.23
CA VAL A 226 10.32 -13.25 1.97
C VAL A 226 9.17 -12.25 2.15
N ALA A 227 7.95 -12.56 1.67
CA ALA A 227 6.79 -11.70 1.84
C ALA A 227 6.38 -11.57 3.32
N LYS A 228 6.39 -12.66 4.10
CA LYS A 228 6.12 -12.61 5.54
C LYS A 228 7.13 -11.73 6.28
N ALA A 229 8.42 -11.90 5.97
CA ALA A 229 9.47 -11.08 6.56
C ALA A 229 9.32 -9.60 6.20
N ALA A 230 9.01 -9.30 4.94
CA ALA A 230 8.74 -7.94 4.47
C ALA A 230 7.57 -7.29 5.22
N SER A 231 6.45 -7.99 5.34
CA SER A 231 5.27 -7.51 6.09
C SER A 231 5.64 -7.17 7.54
N ILE A 232 6.34 -8.06 8.25
CA ILE A 232 6.74 -7.85 9.65
C ILE A 232 7.70 -6.67 9.79
N MET A 233 8.65 -6.52 8.86
CA MET A 233 9.58 -5.39 8.85
C MET A 233 8.86 -4.07 8.59
N ALA A 234 7.93 -4.06 7.65
CA ALA A 234 7.15 -2.89 7.26
C ALA A 234 6.24 -2.39 8.38
N THR A 235 5.58 -3.29 9.14
CA THR A 235 4.72 -2.92 10.27
C THR A 235 5.42 -1.94 11.23
N LYS A 236 6.72 -2.15 11.48
CA LYS A 236 7.52 -1.35 12.43
C LYS A 236 7.97 0.00 11.88
N LYS A 237 7.79 0.24 10.57
CA LYS A 237 8.29 1.42 9.85
C LYS A 237 7.17 2.25 9.20
N ALA A 238 5.91 1.99 9.52
CA ALA A 238 4.79 2.70 8.88
C ALA A 238 4.84 4.22 9.12
N TRP A 239 5.21 4.64 10.33
CA TRP A 239 5.35 6.05 10.71
C TRP A 239 6.49 6.77 9.97
N GLU A 240 7.50 6.03 9.46
CA GLU A 240 8.61 6.61 8.68
C GLU A 240 8.15 7.06 7.29
N ILE A 241 7.06 6.49 6.77
CA ILE A 241 6.59 6.70 5.40
C ILE A 241 5.21 7.36 5.30
N LEU A 242 4.33 7.12 6.28
CA LEU A 242 3.00 7.72 6.33
C LEU A 242 3.03 8.98 7.22
N PRO A 243 2.83 10.19 6.66
CA PRO A 243 3.17 11.44 7.34
C PRO A 243 2.32 11.76 8.57
N LEU A 244 1.09 11.23 8.67
CA LEU A 244 0.16 11.53 9.77
C LEU A 244 -0.09 10.31 10.66
N VAL A 245 0.82 9.33 10.64
CA VAL A 245 0.79 8.17 11.53
C VAL A 245 1.75 8.42 12.69
N HIS A 246 1.29 8.13 13.91
CA HIS A 246 2.11 8.22 15.10
C HIS A 246 3.09 7.04 15.18
N LEU A 247 4.23 7.24 15.85
CA LEU A 247 5.04 6.12 16.26
C LEU A 247 4.27 5.29 17.30
N ASN A 248 3.88 4.07 16.91
CA ASN A 248 3.25 3.11 17.80
C ASN A 248 4.26 2.06 18.28
N TYR A 249 4.21 1.71 19.57
CA TYR A 249 4.99 0.62 20.17
C TYR A 249 4.35 -0.72 19.82
N ILE A 250 4.73 -1.26 18.66
CA ILE A 250 4.27 -2.56 18.18
C ILE A 250 4.84 -3.68 19.08
N THR A 251 3.95 -4.46 19.69
CA THR A 251 4.30 -5.56 20.62
C THR A 251 4.13 -6.94 19.99
N TYR A 252 3.30 -7.05 18.95
CA TYR A 252 3.07 -8.30 18.24
C TYR A 252 2.79 -8.03 16.76
N VAL A 253 3.38 -8.87 15.91
CA VAL A 253 3.06 -8.93 14.48
C VAL A 253 3.02 -10.38 14.06
N ASN A 254 1.94 -10.79 13.41
CA ASN A 254 1.85 -12.06 12.72
C ASN A 254 1.42 -11.80 11.28
N ALA A 255 2.29 -12.16 10.34
CA ALA A 255 1.97 -12.12 8.92
C ALA A 255 1.76 -13.56 8.43
N ASP A 256 0.74 -13.78 7.62
CA ASP A 256 0.50 -15.04 6.92
C ASP A 256 0.34 -14.80 5.43
N VAL A 257 0.77 -15.78 4.63
CA VAL A 257 0.69 -15.73 3.17
C VAL A 257 0.18 -17.08 2.69
N LYS A 258 -0.97 -17.06 2.00
CA LYS A 258 -1.62 -18.25 1.46
C LYS A 258 -1.64 -18.18 -0.07
N VAL A 259 -1.11 -19.22 -0.71
CA VAL A 259 -1.12 -19.36 -2.16
C VAL A 259 -2.37 -20.11 -2.60
N VAL A 260 -3.34 -19.40 -3.14
CA VAL A 260 -4.64 -19.91 -3.56
C VAL A 260 -4.66 -20.14 -5.07
N GLU A 261 -5.79 -20.57 -5.64
CA GLU A 261 -5.88 -20.98 -7.04
C GLU A 261 -5.53 -19.85 -8.02
N ASP A 262 -6.08 -18.64 -7.83
CA ASP A 262 -5.91 -17.51 -8.75
C ASP A 262 -4.90 -16.45 -8.26
N GLY A 263 -4.10 -16.76 -7.24
CA GLY A 263 -3.12 -15.82 -6.71
C GLY A 263 -2.64 -16.11 -5.29
N ALA A 264 -2.41 -15.05 -4.52
CA ALA A 264 -1.97 -15.14 -3.14
C ALA A 264 -2.68 -14.12 -2.24
N GLU A 265 -3.04 -14.57 -1.03
CA GLU A 265 -3.58 -13.76 0.04
C GLU A 265 -2.49 -13.44 1.06
N VAL A 266 -2.47 -12.20 1.54
CA VAL A 266 -1.62 -11.76 2.66
C VAL A 266 -2.53 -11.28 3.77
N SER A 267 -2.37 -11.80 4.98
CA SER A 267 -3.02 -11.29 6.18
C SER A 267 -1.98 -10.88 7.22
N VAL A 268 -2.26 -9.81 7.95
CA VAL A 268 -1.40 -9.32 9.02
C VAL A 268 -2.23 -8.96 10.24
N ASP A 269 -1.90 -9.58 11.37
CA ASP A 269 -2.38 -9.24 12.69
C ASP A 269 -1.31 -8.44 13.44
N THR A 270 -1.74 -7.40 14.14
CA THR A 270 -0.87 -6.50 14.89
C THR A 270 -1.43 -6.26 16.29
N ARG A 271 -0.53 -6.07 17.26
CA ARG A 271 -0.87 -5.50 18.56
C ARG A 271 0.12 -4.40 18.92
N ASN A 272 -0.35 -3.39 19.62
CA ASN A 272 0.47 -2.30 20.11
C ASN A 272 0.02 -1.82 21.49
N VAL A 273 0.90 -1.11 22.19
CA VAL A 273 0.60 -0.40 23.44
C VAL A 273 0.91 1.08 23.22
N SER A 274 -0.08 1.88 22.86
CA SER A 274 0.13 3.30 22.49
C SER A 274 -1.17 4.11 22.59
N ASN A 275 -1.09 5.44 22.46
CA ASN A 275 -2.27 6.32 22.44
C ASN A 275 -3.11 6.20 21.15
N THR A 276 -2.63 5.44 20.16
CA THR A 276 -3.36 5.11 18.93
C THR A 276 -3.39 3.60 18.69
N GLY A 277 -4.23 3.15 17.75
CA GLY A 277 -4.30 1.74 17.35
C GLY A 277 -3.42 1.45 16.13
N SER A 278 -3.17 0.17 15.84
CA SER A 278 -2.21 -0.28 14.82
C SER A 278 -2.81 -0.63 13.44
N ALA A 279 -4.00 -0.10 13.12
CA ALA A 279 -4.70 -0.46 11.87
C ALA A 279 -3.93 -0.03 10.61
N MET A 280 -3.25 1.13 10.65
CA MET A 280 -2.47 1.61 9.51
C MET A 280 -1.23 0.76 9.27
N GLU A 281 -0.61 0.29 10.35
CA GLU A 281 0.55 -0.59 10.34
C GLU A 281 0.18 -1.96 9.77
N ALA A 282 -1.00 -2.49 10.11
CA ALA A 282 -1.52 -3.74 9.54
C ALA A 282 -1.75 -3.61 8.02
N VAL A 283 -2.42 -2.54 7.56
CA VAL A 283 -2.68 -2.30 6.14
C VAL A 283 -1.38 -2.05 5.36
N PHE A 284 -0.48 -1.26 5.95
CA PHE A 284 0.85 -1.00 5.38
C PHE A 284 1.62 -2.30 5.17
N ALA A 285 1.64 -3.17 6.18
CA ALA A 285 2.31 -4.46 6.12
C ALA A 285 1.71 -5.40 5.08
N VAL A 286 0.38 -5.48 4.96
CA VAL A 286 -0.27 -6.27 3.90
C VAL A 286 0.15 -5.79 2.52
N GLY A 287 0.10 -4.49 2.26
CA GLY A 287 0.47 -3.97 0.94
C GLY A 287 1.96 -4.18 0.63
N VAL A 288 2.87 -4.02 1.61
CA VAL A 288 4.28 -4.35 1.41
C VAL A 288 4.47 -5.84 1.15
N GLY A 289 3.76 -6.72 1.85
CA GLY A 289 3.77 -8.16 1.57
C GLY A 289 3.34 -8.48 0.14
N LEU A 290 2.23 -7.90 -0.32
CA LEU A 290 1.71 -8.09 -1.69
C LEU A 290 2.67 -7.54 -2.76
N LEU A 291 3.24 -6.36 -2.54
CA LEU A 291 4.25 -5.79 -3.44
C LEU A 291 5.55 -6.61 -3.44
N THR A 292 5.90 -7.21 -2.31
CA THR A 292 7.04 -8.14 -2.22
C THR A 292 6.77 -9.41 -3.00
N ILE A 293 5.57 -9.99 -2.89
CA ILE A 293 5.15 -11.11 -3.75
C ILE A 293 5.33 -10.70 -5.20
N TRP A 294 4.79 -9.55 -5.62
CA TRP A 294 4.90 -9.07 -6.99
C TRP A 294 6.36 -8.90 -7.43
N ASP A 295 7.24 -8.28 -6.64
CA ASP A 295 8.65 -8.12 -7.02
C ASP A 295 9.36 -9.48 -7.19
N MET A 296 9.03 -10.47 -6.35
CA MET A 296 9.61 -11.81 -6.41
C MET A 296 9.24 -12.53 -7.71
N ILE A 297 8.03 -12.31 -8.21
CA ILE A 297 7.45 -13.02 -9.37
C ILE A 297 7.37 -12.18 -10.65
N LYS A 298 7.79 -10.91 -10.61
CA LYS A 298 7.61 -9.94 -11.70
C LYS A 298 8.14 -10.38 -13.07
N LYS A 299 9.06 -11.35 -13.12
CA LYS A 299 9.59 -11.94 -14.35
C LYS A 299 8.56 -12.84 -15.04
N TYR A 300 7.78 -13.59 -14.27
CA TYR A 300 6.86 -14.63 -14.77
C TYR A 300 5.49 -14.07 -15.15
N GLU A 301 5.15 -12.91 -14.58
CA GLU A 301 3.89 -12.24 -14.86
C GLU A 301 3.89 -11.36 -16.11
N LYS A 302 5.09 -10.99 -16.59
CA LYS A 302 5.25 -10.14 -17.77
C LYS A 302 4.76 -10.86 -19.02
N ASP A 303 4.09 -10.13 -19.89
CA ASP A 303 3.85 -10.56 -21.28
C ASP A 303 5.09 -10.28 -22.18
N GLU A 304 4.97 -10.59 -23.46
CA GLU A 304 6.00 -10.35 -24.48
C GLU A 304 6.39 -8.88 -24.63
N ASN A 305 5.47 -7.96 -24.33
CA ASN A 305 5.69 -6.50 -24.32
C ASN A 305 6.25 -6.01 -22.97
N GLY A 306 6.45 -6.93 -22.03
CA GLY A 306 6.91 -6.66 -20.69
C GLY A 306 5.89 -5.96 -19.79
N GLN A 307 4.60 -5.94 -20.16
CA GLN A 307 3.47 -5.40 -19.40
C GLN A 307 2.93 -6.42 -18.39
N TYR A 308 2.00 -5.98 -17.55
CA TYR A 308 1.30 -6.81 -16.56
C TYR A 308 -0.22 -6.82 -16.82
N PRO A 309 -0.70 -7.48 -17.89
CA PRO A 309 -2.12 -7.45 -18.23
C PRO A 309 -3.01 -8.21 -17.23
N TYR A 310 -2.46 -9.20 -16.52
CA TYR A 310 -3.19 -10.06 -15.59
C TYR A 310 -3.00 -9.68 -14.12
N THR A 311 -1.77 -9.32 -13.76
CA THR A 311 -1.34 -9.14 -12.38
C THR A 311 -1.91 -7.85 -11.80
N MET A 312 -2.57 -7.97 -10.66
CA MET A 312 -3.05 -6.81 -9.92
C MET A 312 -3.34 -7.16 -8.47
N ILE A 313 -3.15 -6.20 -7.59
CA ILE A 313 -3.66 -6.28 -6.23
C ILE A 313 -5.14 -5.89 -6.28
N LYS A 314 -6.00 -6.87 -6.00
CA LYS A 314 -7.45 -6.72 -6.13
C LYS A 314 -8.07 -5.96 -4.99
N GLU A 315 -7.65 -6.26 -3.77
CA GLU A 315 -8.15 -5.60 -2.58
C GLU A 315 -7.11 -5.59 -1.45
N ILE A 316 -7.15 -4.54 -0.63
CA ILE A 316 -6.51 -4.44 0.68
C ILE A 316 -7.52 -3.81 1.64
N LYS A 317 -7.85 -4.50 2.74
CA LYS A 317 -8.89 -4.11 3.69
C LYS A 317 -8.48 -4.33 5.14
N VAL A 318 -9.02 -3.51 6.03
CA VAL A 318 -9.01 -3.77 7.47
C VAL A 318 -10.15 -4.74 7.79
N LEU A 319 -9.83 -5.82 8.50
CA LEU A 319 -10.83 -6.78 8.99
C LEU A 319 -11.27 -6.46 10.42
N LYS A 320 -10.34 -5.94 11.22
CA LYS A 320 -10.53 -5.69 12.65
C LYS A 320 -9.64 -4.53 13.08
N ALA A 321 -10.16 -3.64 13.91
CA ALA A 321 -9.42 -2.58 14.55
C ALA A 321 -10.03 -2.26 15.92
N LEU A 322 -9.43 -2.79 16.98
CA LEU A 322 -9.90 -2.68 18.36
C LEU A 322 -8.93 -1.83 19.17
N LYS A 323 -9.47 -1.08 20.12
CA LYS A 323 -8.71 -0.34 21.14
C LYS A 323 -9.30 -0.64 22.49
N THR A 324 -8.48 -1.15 23.41
CA THR A 324 -8.88 -1.39 24.80
C THR A 324 -8.03 -0.49 25.71
N PRO A 325 -8.60 0.40 26.53
CA PRO A 325 -7.81 1.21 27.46
C PRO A 325 -6.90 0.33 28.31
N ALA A 326 -5.63 0.71 28.43
CA ALA A 326 -4.73 0.16 29.42
C ALA A 326 -5.21 0.63 30.79
N VAL A 327 -5.48 -0.34 31.67
CA VAL A 327 -5.89 -0.09 33.07
C VAL A 327 -4.71 0.48 33.84
#